data_AF-A0A5N6DI13-F1
#
_entry.id   AF-A0A5N6DI13-F1
#
_cell.length_a   1.000
_cell.length_b   1.000
_cell.length_c   1.000
_cell.angle_alpha   90.00
_cell.angle_beta   90.00
_cell.angle_gamma   90.00
#
_symmetry.space_group_name_H-M   'P 1'
#
loop_
_entity.id
_entity.type
_entity.pdbx_description
1 polymer ?
#
loop_
_entity_poly.entity_id
_entity_poly.type
_entity_poly.pdbx_seq_one_letter_code
_entity_poly.pdbx_strand_id
1 'polypeptide(L)'
;MFRSLLTLTKLASPQYIFPTVDPKIDGEECRHDCADCTVKWPSKVKIDTTLPMYGYIKQFHTHVLVATGKTDWMGKVEQEKGSLMEAFKSEGGKSKHGRIMVSASNLTPPEGEDGTIDPGKTTVLLLPSFTFVDGVAYGDVRHVVDTFIDNPKQESRLSSRPCPHDYVVLLCSHQRRDARCGITAPLIKKELERHLRGHGLYRDLDDERPGGVGIYFVSHVGGHKFAANVLIYRKKEQQMIWLGRVKPEHCEGVVKYTILQGKVVHPDSQLRGGFDRMKGLTSW
;
A
#
# COMPACT_ATOMS: atom_id res chain seq x y z
N MET A 1 -8.91 57.95 -8.58
CA MET A 1 -9.59 57.02 -9.50
C MET A 1 -9.04 55.63 -9.26
N PHE A 2 -9.90 54.74 -8.74
CA PHE A 2 -9.61 53.32 -8.54
C PHE A 2 -9.46 52.61 -9.88
N ARG A 3 -8.40 51.82 -10.08
CA ARG A 3 -8.47 50.55 -10.82
C ARG A 3 -7.53 49.53 -10.21
N SER A 4 -8.12 48.74 -9.33
CA SER A 4 -7.70 47.39 -8.97
C SER A 4 -7.61 46.52 -10.23
N LEU A 5 -6.53 45.76 -10.35
CA LEU A 5 -6.42 44.59 -11.23
C LEU A 5 -5.77 43.48 -10.40
N LEU A 6 -6.52 42.98 -9.42
CA LEU A 6 -6.29 41.66 -8.86
C LEU A 6 -6.73 40.63 -9.91
N THR A 7 -5.80 40.17 -10.73
CA THR A 7 -5.94 38.92 -11.47
C THR A 7 -5.99 37.78 -10.45
N LEU A 8 -7.20 37.42 -10.04
CA LEU A 8 -7.52 36.13 -9.44
C LEU A 8 -7.29 35.06 -10.51
N THR A 9 -6.04 34.62 -10.68
CA THR A 9 -5.78 33.30 -11.23
C THR A 9 -6.45 32.31 -10.29
N LYS A 10 -7.62 31.77 -10.68
CA LYS A 10 -8.10 30.49 -10.15
C LYS A 10 -6.92 29.54 -10.29
N LEU A 11 -6.23 29.22 -9.19
CA LEU A 11 -5.32 28.09 -9.15
C LEU A 11 -6.16 26.90 -9.63
N ALA A 12 -5.85 26.40 -10.83
CA ALA A 12 -6.52 25.22 -11.35
C ALA A 12 -6.35 24.12 -10.29
N SER A 13 -7.46 23.54 -9.85
CA SER A 13 -7.43 22.38 -8.97
C SER A 13 -6.48 21.33 -9.58
N PRO A 14 -5.66 20.64 -8.78
CA PRO A 14 -4.72 19.66 -9.31
C PRO A 14 -5.47 18.67 -10.19
N GLN A 15 -4.96 18.45 -11.41
CA GLN A 15 -5.55 17.43 -12.28
C GLN A 15 -5.11 16.06 -11.78
N TYR A 16 -5.92 15.48 -10.89
CA TYR A 16 -5.66 14.16 -10.32
C TYR A 16 -5.71 13.07 -11.38
N ILE A 17 -4.78 12.13 -11.32
CA ILE A 17 -4.74 10.97 -12.25
C ILE A 17 -5.86 9.95 -12.00
N PHE A 18 -6.51 10.01 -10.83
CA PHE A 18 -7.60 9.11 -10.48
C PHE A 18 -8.93 9.87 -10.53
N PRO A 19 -10.01 9.22 -10.99
CA PRO A 19 -11.33 9.82 -10.92
C PRO A 19 -11.71 10.10 -9.45
N THR A 20 -12.50 11.14 -9.24
CA THR A 20 -13.07 11.47 -7.94
C THR A 20 -14.52 11.04 -7.89
N VAL A 21 -15.07 10.82 -6.70
CA VAL A 21 -16.52 10.57 -6.56
C VAL A 21 -17.33 11.78 -7.04
N ASP A 22 -18.44 11.51 -7.73
CA ASP A 22 -19.37 12.52 -8.23
C ASP A 22 -20.76 12.27 -7.61
N PRO A 23 -21.29 13.16 -6.76
CA PRO A 23 -22.61 12.99 -6.15
C PRO A 23 -23.75 12.70 -7.13
N LYS A 24 -23.63 13.19 -8.38
CA LYS A 24 -24.64 12.95 -9.43
C LYS A 24 -24.65 11.51 -9.94
N ILE A 25 -23.52 10.80 -9.80
CA ILE A 25 -23.32 9.43 -10.30
C ILE A 25 -23.28 8.44 -9.12
N ASP A 26 -22.57 8.79 -8.06
CA ASP A 26 -22.26 7.96 -6.89
C ASP A 26 -23.25 8.18 -5.73
N GLY A 27 -24.19 9.11 -5.87
CA GLY A 27 -25.16 9.52 -4.85
C GLY A 27 -24.61 10.56 -3.88
N GLU A 28 -25.51 11.35 -3.27
CA GLU A 28 -25.14 12.45 -2.36
C GLU A 28 -24.28 12.00 -1.18
N GLU A 29 -24.50 10.77 -0.70
CA GLU A 29 -23.76 10.16 0.40
C GLU A 29 -22.30 9.82 0.07
N CYS A 30 -21.87 9.94 -1.20
CA CYS A 30 -20.50 9.57 -1.59
C CYS A 30 -19.43 10.47 -0.96
N ARG A 31 -19.82 11.65 -0.46
CA ARG A 31 -18.93 12.60 0.24
C ARG A 31 -19.12 12.58 1.76
N HIS A 32 -20.06 11.80 2.26
CA HIS A 32 -20.30 11.71 3.69
C HIS A 32 -19.39 10.65 4.29
N ASP A 33 -18.63 11.09 5.30
CA ASP A 33 -17.87 10.17 6.13
C ASP A 33 -18.84 9.41 7.07
N CYS A 34 -18.41 8.22 7.48
CA CYS A 34 -19.18 7.27 8.26
C CYS A 34 -19.85 7.91 9.49
N ALA A 35 -21.17 7.80 9.58
CA ALA A 35 -21.98 8.33 10.67
C ALA A 35 -21.97 7.44 11.94
N ASP A 36 -21.79 6.13 11.78
CA ASP A 36 -21.92 5.12 12.85
C ASP A 36 -20.57 4.55 13.33
N CYS A 37 -19.44 5.14 12.91
CA CYS A 37 -18.12 4.61 13.21
C CYS A 37 -17.81 4.68 14.72
N THR A 38 -17.63 3.50 15.31
CA THR A 38 -17.36 3.33 16.75
C THR A 38 -15.88 3.53 17.09
N VAL A 39 -14.98 3.24 16.15
CA VAL A 39 -13.54 3.50 16.31
C VAL A 39 -13.27 4.99 16.10
N LYS A 40 -12.66 5.64 17.10
CA LYS A 40 -12.32 7.06 17.06
C LYS A 40 -10.84 7.29 16.88
N TRP A 41 -10.50 8.36 16.17
CA TRP A 41 -9.12 8.84 16.06
C TRP A 41 -8.60 9.33 17.42
N PRO A 42 -7.47 8.81 17.93
CA PRO A 42 -6.97 9.24 19.23
C PRO A 42 -6.47 10.69 19.21
N SER A 43 -6.94 11.51 20.15
CA SER A 43 -6.62 12.95 20.23
C SER A 43 -5.11 13.25 20.33
N LYS A 44 -4.35 12.32 20.93
CA LYS A 44 -2.88 12.36 21.07
C LYS A 44 -2.13 12.19 19.75
N VAL A 45 -2.75 11.59 18.74
CA VAL A 45 -2.12 11.37 17.44
C VAL A 45 -2.27 12.63 16.60
N LYS A 46 -1.18 13.39 16.49
CA LYS A 46 -1.10 14.60 15.67
C LYS A 46 -0.41 14.32 14.34
N ILE A 47 -1.08 14.66 13.26
CA ILE A 47 -0.60 14.49 11.89
C ILE A 47 -0.58 15.86 11.22
N ASP A 48 0.32 16.02 10.25
CA ASP A 48 0.37 17.21 9.43
C ASP A 48 -0.87 17.23 8.53
N THR A 49 -1.67 18.29 8.60
CA THR A 49 -2.86 18.53 7.75
C THR A 49 -2.67 19.67 6.75
N THR A 50 -1.50 20.30 6.73
CA THR A 50 -1.27 21.57 6.04
C THR A 50 -0.41 21.41 4.79
N LEU A 51 0.57 20.52 4.80
CA LEU A 51 1.47 20.35 3.66
C LEU A 51 0.75 19.66 2.50
N PRO A 52 1.01 20.09 1.25
CA PRO A 52 0.58 19.34 0.07
C PRO A 52 1.30 17.99 0.07
N MET A 53 0.59 16.94 -0.37
CA MET A 53 1.15 15.58 -0.42
C MET A 53 1.02 14.90 -1.78
N TYR A 54 0.15 15.40 -2.65
CA TYR A 54 -0.04 14.86 -3.99
C TYR A 54 1.19 15.13 -4.87
N GLY A 55 1.78 14.09 -5.47
CA GLY A 55 2.97 14.24 -6.31
C GLY A 55 4.27 14.42 -5.50
N TYR A 56 4.31 13.95 -4.25
CA TYR A 56 5.51 14.00 -3.39
C TYR A 56 5.86 12.62 -2.79
N ILE A 57 5.67 11.56 -3.58
CA ILE A 57 6.13 10.19 -3.33
C ILE A 57 7.31 9.86 -4.26
N LYS A 58 8.24 9.04 -3.78
CA LYS A 58 9.37 8.60 -4.62
C LYS A 58 8.87 7.60 -5.64
N GLN A 59 9.14 7.83 -6.93
CA GLN A 59 8.83 6.87 -7.98
C GLN A 59 9.44 5.49 -7.70
N PHE A 60 8.70 4.42 -7.94
CA PHE A 60 9.20 3.05 -7.90
C PHE A 60 8.56 2.21 -9.00
N HIS A 61 9.30 1.20 -9.45
CA HIS A 61 8.85 0.26 -10.48
C HIS A 61 8.13 -0.95 -9.87
N THR A 62 8.71 -1.53 -8.83
CA THR A 62 8.17 -2.71 -8.11
C THR A 62 8.20 -2.46 -6.62
N HIS A 63 7.17 -2.94 -5.92
CA HIS A 63 7.13 -3.00 -4.48
C HIS A 63 7.23 -4.46 -4.04
N VAL A 64 8.32 -4.79 -3.36
CA VAL A 64 8.61 -6.10 -2.77
C VAL A 64 8.14 -6.09 -1.32
N LEU A 65 7.19 -6.95 -0.97
CA LEU A 65 6.83 -7.21 0.42
C LEU A 65 7.51 -8.49 0.89
N VAL A 66 8.35 -8.38 1.91
CA VAL A 66 9.01 -9.53 2.53
C VAL A 66 8.13 -10.07 3.65
N ALA A 67 7.80 -11.36 3.62
CA ALA A 67 7.05 -12.04 4.68
C ALA A 67 7.96 -12.21 5.90
N THR A 68 7.65 -11.50 6.99
CA THR A 68 8.43 -11.57 8.23
C THR A 68 7.63 -12.14 9.38
N GLY A 69 6.31 -12.25 9.25
CA GLY A 69 5.39 -12.57 10.36
C GLY A 69 5.34 -11.53 11.49
N LYS A 70 6.15 -10.46 11.41
CA LYS A 70 6.23 -9.41 12.44
C LYS A 70 5.24 -8.29 12.14
N THR A 71 4.80 -7.58 13.16
CA THR A 71 3.93 -6.39 13.06
C THR A 71 4.65 -5.07 13.34
N ASP A 72 5.90 -5.14 13.80
CA ASP A 72 6.82 -4.02 14.00
C ASP A 72 8.26 -4.46 13.70
N TRP A 73 9.12 -3.51 13.33
CA TRP A 73 10.46 -3.78 12.84
C TRP A 73 11.48 -2.78 13.40
N MET A 74 12.77 -2.99 13.14
CA MET A 74 13.74 -1.95 13.41
C MET A 74 13.50 -0.73 12.50
N GLY A 75 13.77 0.48 13.01
CA GLY A 75 13.36 1.75 12.39
C GLY A 75 13.76 1.91 10.91
N LYS A 76 14.83 1.25 10.49
CA LYS A 76 15.26 1.09 9.10
C LYS A 76 15.41 -0.40 8.81
N VAL A 77 14.40 -1.00 8.18
CA VAL A 77 14.37 -2.46 7.94
C VAL A 77 15.54 -2.94 7.09
N GLU A 78 16.07 -2.06 6.24
CA GLU A 78 17.23 -2.34 5.41
C GLU A 78 18.56 -2.40 6.19
N GLN A 79 18.55 -2.15 7.50
CA GLN A 79 19.72 -2.30 8.38
C GLN A 79 19.68 -3.61 9.20
N GLU A 80 18.66 -4.45 9.00
CA GLU A 80 18.55 -5.76 9.64
C GLU A 80 19.53 -6.72 8.96
N LYS A 81 20.73 -6.87 9.54
CA LYS A 81 21.81 -7.68 8.96
C LYS A 81 21.36 -9.12 8.72
N GLY A 82 21.68 -9.66 7.55
CA GLY A 82 21.30 -11.00 7.12
C GLY A 82 19.85 -11.14 6.68
N SER A 83 19.07 -10.05 6.67
CA SER A 83 17.69 -10.08 6.18
C SER A 83 17.60 -9.89 4.66
N LEU A 84 16.48 -10.32 4.07
CA LEU A 84 16.18 -10.00 2.67
C LEU A 84 16.06 -8.47 2.45
N MET A 85 15.57 -7.72 3.44
CA MET A 85 15.46 -6.26 3.31
C MET A 85 16.82 -5.59 3.14
N GLU A 86 17.86 -6.08 3.83
CA GLU A 86 19.24 -5.67 3.60
C GLU A 86 19.73 -6.12 2.21
N ALA A 87 19.49 -7.38 1.83
CA ALA A 87 19.95 -7.92 0.55
C ALA A 87 19.38 -7.15 -0.66
N PHE A 88 18.10 -6.76 -0.64
CA PHE A 88 17.49 -5.93 -1.69
C PHE A 88 18.05 -4.50 -1.79
N LYS A 89 18.77 -4.02 -0.78
CA LYS A 89 19.48 -2.73 -0.85
C LYS A 89 20.85 -2.84 -1.52
N SER A 90 21.41 -4.05 -1.57
CA SER A 90 22.70 -4.31 -2.23
C SER A 90 22.62 -4.15 -3.75
N GLU A 91 23.77 -4.27 -4.43
CA GLU A 91 23.84 -4.30 -5.91
C GLU A 91 22.94 -5.39 -6.52
N GLY A 92 22.76 -6.52 -5.81
CA GLY A 92 21.88 -7.60 -6.24
C GLY A 92 20.42 -7.17 -6.37
N GLY A 93 19.98 -6.17 -5.60
CA GLY A 93 18.61 -5.67 -5.57
C GLY A 93 18.29 -4.57 -6.58
N LYS A 94 19.22 -4.21 -7.49
CA LYS A 94 18.98 -3.18 -8.50
C LYS A 94 18.26 -3.75 -9.73
N SER A 95 17.16 -3.12 -10.13
CA SER A 95 16.42 -3.46 -11.36
C SER A 95 16.79 -2.55 -12.51
N LYS A 96 16.77 -3.08 -13.75
CA LYS A 96 16.95 -2.29 -14.97
C LYS A 96 15.75 -1.36 -15.28
N HIS A 97 14.59 -1.62 -14.66
CA HIS A 97 13.35 -0.88 -14.89
C HIS A 97 13.11 0.25 -13.88
N GLY A 98 14.00 0.40 -12.89
CA GLY A 98 13.97 1.50 -11.93
C GLY A 98 13.97 1.05 -10.47
N ARG A 99 13.63 1.97 -9.57
CA ARG A 99 13.71 1.75 -8.13
C ARG A 99 12.78 0.63 -7.66
N ILE A 100 13.31 -0.29 -6.87
CA ILE A 100 12.52 -1.25 -6.08
C ILE A 100 12.23 -0.64 -4.71
N MET A 101 10.96 -0.58 -4.34
CA MET A 101 10.52 -0.30 -2.98
C MET A 101 10.46 -1.62 -2.21
N VAL A 102 11.01 -1.66 -1.00
CA VAL A 102 11.02 -2.87 -0.17
C VAL A 102 10.34 -2.56 1.14
N SER A 103 9.40 -3.41 1.53
CA SER A 103 8.77 -3.36 2.85
C SER A 103 8.85 -4.71 3.53
N ALA A 104 9.25 -4.75 4.80
CA ALA A 104 8.92 -5.88 5.64
C ALA A 104 7.40 -5.88 5.93
N SER A 105 6.81 -7.05 6.06
CA SER A 105 5.36 -7.20 6.23
C SER A 105 4.99 -8.30 7.22
N ASN A 106 3.75 -8.25 7.72
CA ASN A 106 3.18 -9.28 8.58
C ASN A 106 2.64 -10.49 7.79
N LEU A 107 2.95 -10.61 6.50
CA LEU A 107 2.75 -11.86 5.78
C LEU A 107 3.51 -12.97 6.50
N THR A 108 2.85 -14.11 6.68
CA THR A 108 3.43 -15.30 7.29
C THR A 108 4.38 -15.95 6.30
N PRO A 109 5.63 -16.25 6.69
CA PRO A 109 6.50 -17.12 5.90
C PRO A 109 5.86 -18.50 5.71
N PRO A 110 6.13 -19.20 4.60
CA PRO A 110 5.59 -20.53 4.38
C PRO A 110 6.14 -21.49 5.44
N GLU A 111 5.26 -22.31 6.02
CA GLU A 111 5.67 -23.45 6.83
C GLU A 111 6.30 -24.51 5.91
N GLY A 112 7.38 -25.14 6.35
CA GLY A 112 7.93 -26.32 5.69
C GLY A 112 6.95 -27.50 5.73
N GLU A 113 7.22 -28.55 4.95
CA GLU A 113 6.37 -29.76 4.92
C GLU A 113 6.23 -30.44 6.29
N ASP A 114 7.16 -30.18 7.21
CA ASP A 114 7.16 -30.65 8.61
C ASP A 114 6.58 -29.64 9.61
N GLY A 115 6.00 -28.53 9.13
CA GLY A 115 5.50 -27.42 9.94
C GLY A 115 6.59 -26.51 10.50
N THR A 116 7.87 -26.72 10.14
CA THR A 116 8.97 -25.86 10.60
C THR A 116 9.21 -24.69 9.64
N ILE A 117 9.42 -23.50 10.21
CA ILE A 117 9.79 -22.30 9.43
C ILE A 117 11.30 -22.35 9.20
N ASP A 118 11.75 -22.45 7.94
CA ASP A 118 13.18 -22.32 7.59
C ASP A 118 13.63 -20.87 7.89
N PRO A 119 14.48 -20.65 8.91
CA PRO A 119 14.87 -19.30 9.29
C PRO A 119 15.70 -18.56 8.23
N GLY A 120 16.25 -19.28 7.24
CA GLY A 120 17.05 -18.73 6.15
C GLY A 120 16.27 -18.39 4.89
N LYS A 121 14.99 -18.76 4.80
CA LYS A 121 14.14 -18.56 3.62
C LYS A 121 12.81 -17.94 3.98
N THR A 122 12.24 -17.18 3.06
CA THR A 122 10.88 -16.66 3.22
C THR A 122 10.22 -16.41 1.87
N THR A 123 8.97 -15.99 1.89
CA THR A 123 8.22 -15.57 0.72
C THR A 123 8.29 -14.07 0.52
N VAL A 124 8.31 -13.65 -0.75
CA VAL A 124 8.10 -12.26 -1.13
C VAL A 124 6.87 -12.10 -2.02
N LEU A 125 6.10 -11.02 -1.83
CA LEU A 125 5.03 -10.62 -2.74
C LEU A 125 5.51 -9.46 -3.62
N LEU A 126 5.44 -9.64 -4.94
CA LEU A 126 5.84 -8.66 -5.94
C LEU A 126 4.62 -7.89 -6.46
N LEU A 127 4.55 -6.60 -6.16
CA LEU A 127 3.49 -5.70 -6.64
C LEU A 127 4.05 -4.70 -7.67
N PRO A 128 3.28 -4.35 -8.72
CA PRO A 128 1.88 -4.71 -8.97
C PRO A 128 1.69 -5.99 -9.79
N SER A 129 2.67 -6.88 -9.86
CA SER A 129 2.50 -8.16 -10.59
C SER A 129 1.55 -9.13 -9.89
N PHE A 130 1.30 -8.95 -8.58
CA PHE A 130 0.54 -9.88 -7.74
C PHE A 130 1.11 -11.30 -7.82
N THR A 131 2.43 -11.43 -7.65
CA THR A 131 3.16 -12.70 -7.73
C THR A 131 3.88 -12.97 -6.42
N PHE A 132 3.60 -14.10 -5.78
CA PHE A 132 4.41 -14.62 -4.70
C PHE A 132 5.60 -15.38 -5.28
N VAL A 133 6.77 -15.20 -4.67
CA VAL A 133 7.97 -16.03 -4.89
C VAL A 133 8.34 -16.62 -3.54
N ASP A 134 8.29 -17.94 -3.45
CA ASP A 134 8.47 -18.68 -2.20
C ASP A 134 9.92 -19.20 -2.06
N GLY A 135 10.36 -19.45 -0.83
CA GLY A 135 11.67 -20.06 -0.55
C GLY A 135 12.87 -19.16 -0.86
N VAL A 136 12.70 -17.84 -0.85
CA VAL A 136 13.74 -16.85 -1.16
C VAL A 136 14.73 -16.72 0.00
N ALA A 137 16.01 -17.01 -0.28
CA ALA A 137 17.12 -16.78 0.64
C ALA A 137 17.87 -15.48 0.31
N TYR A 138 18.74 -15.04 1.24
CA TYR A 138 19.58 -13.84 1.08
C TYR A 138 20.34 -13.79 -0.25
N GLY A 139 20.96 -14.91 -0.65
CA GLY A 139 21.73 -15.03 -1.90
C GLY A 139 20.88 -15.02 -3.17
N ASP A 140 19.55 -15.13 -3.05
CA ASP A 140 18.66 -15.27 -4.21
C ASP A 140 18.18 -13.91 -4.76
N VAL A 141 18.45 -12.80 -4.09
CA VAL A 141 17.90 -11.48 -4.46
C VAL A 141 18.19 -11.11 -5.92
N ARG A 142 19.41 -11.31 -6.41
CA ARG A 142 19.76 -11.04 -7.82
C ARG A 142 18.89 -11.88 -8.77
N HIS A 143 18.77 -13.18 -8.48
CA HIS A 143 17.92 -14.10 -9.24
C HIS A 143 16.45 -13.67 -9.22
N VAL A 144 15.94 -13.22 -8.07
CA VAL A 144 14.58 -12.69 -7.95
C VAL A 144 14.37 -11.48 -8.85
N VAL A 145 15.29 -10.52 -8.81
CA VAL A 145 15.21 -9.32 -9.65
C VAL A 145 15.28 -9.69 -11.13
N ASP A 146 16.27 -10.50 -11.55
CA ASP A 146 16.45 -10.85 -12.96
C ASP A 146 15.27 -11.62 -13.54
N THR A 147 14.76 -12.60 -12.79
CA THR A 147 13.81 -13.61 -13.30
C THR A 147 12.36 -13.18 -13.13
N PHE A 148 12.01 -12.44 -12.07
CA PHE A 148 10.63 -12.11 -11.74
C PHE A 148 10.28 -10.63 -11.89
N ILE A 149 11.26 -9.72 -11.78
CA ILE A 149 11.04 -8.28 -11.91
C ILE A 149 11.44 -7.81 -13.31
N ASP A 150 12.64 -8.15 -13.74
CA ASP A 150 13.23 -7.62 -14.97
C ASP A 150 12.81 -8.42 -16.22
N ASN A 151 12.60 -9.73 -16.07
CA ASN A 151 12.18 -10.63 -17.14
C ASN A 151 11.12 -11.66 -16.69
N PRO A 152 9.94 -11.22 -16.22
CA PRO A 152 8.88 -12.14 -15.80
C PRO A 152 8.51 -13.07 -16.97
N LYS A 153 8.37 -14.38 -16.68
CA LYS A 153 8.11 -15.53 -17.60
C LYS A 153 9.31 -16.40 -17.96
N GLN A 154 10.49 -16.18 -17.38
CA GLN A 154 11.61 -17.11 -17.52
C GLN A 154 11.49 -18.29 -16.52
N GLU A 155 11.99 -19.46 -16.91
CA GLU A 155 12.13 -20.60 -15.98
C GLU A 155 12.97 -20.21 -14.77
N SER A 156 12.56 -20.67 -13.59
CA SER A 156 13.19 -20.31 -12.32
C SER A 156 13.37 -21.53 -11.45
N ARG A 157 14.46 -21.55 -10.68
CA ARG A 157 14.66 -22.51 -9.59
C ARG A 157 13.83 -22.19 -8.34
N LEU A 158 13.26 -20.98 -8.25
CA LEU A 158 12.38 -20.59 -7.16
C LEU A 158 10.93 -20.82 -7.57
N SER A 159 10.13 -21.35 -6.66
CA SER A 159 8.70 -21.51 -6.87
C SER A 159 8.01 -20.15 -6.85
N SER A 160 7.03 -19.96 -7.74
CA SER A 160 6.19 -18.77 -7.76
C SER A 160 4.75 -19.11 -8.00
N ARG A 161 3.85 -18.32 -7.45
CA ARG A 161 2.40 -18.50 -7.55
C ARG A 161 1.68 -17.15 -7.61
N PRO A 162 0.53 -17.06 -8.29
CA PRO A 162 -0.25 -15.84 -8.29
C PRO A 162 -0.80 -15.54 -6.89
N CYS A 163 -0.81 -14.27 -6.50
CA CYS A 163 -1.58 -13.83 -5.34
C CYS A 163 -3.07 -14.00 -5.63
N PRO A 164 -3.83 -14.69 -4.75
CA PRO A 164 -5.24 -15.01 -5.00
C PRO A 164 -6.14 -13.77 -4.93
N HIS A 165 -5.71 -12.71 -4.23
CA HIS A 165 -6.52 -11.53 -3.98
C HIS A 165 -6.64 -10.61 -5.20
N ASP A 166 -7.82 -10.00 -5.36
CA ASP A 166 -8.06 -8.95 -6.36
C ASP A 166 -7.45 -7.62 -5.92
N TYR A 167 -7.38 -7.41 -4.61
CA TYR A 167 -6.92 -6.19 -3.98
C TYR A 167 -5.95 -6.49 -2.84
N VAL A 168 -4.91 -5.68 -2.74
CA VAL A 168 -3.95 -5.72 -1.62
C VAL A 168 -3.86 -4.33 -1.01
N VAL A 169 -4.22 -4.22 0.26
CA VAL A 169 -4.16 -2.98 1.04
C VAL A 169 -3.00 -3.05 2.02
N LEU A 170 -2.10 -2.08 1.95
CA LEU A 170 -0.94 -2.00 2.82
C LEU A 170 -1.07 -0.82 3.78
N LEU A 171 -0.91 -1.11 5.07
CA LEU A 171 -0.98 -0.14 6.15
C LEU A 171 0.39 -0.02 6.81
N CYS A 172 0.97 1.18 6.79
CA CYS A 172 2.22 1.42 7.50
C CYS A 172 1.98 1.34 9.02
N SER A 173 2.48 0.30 9.69
CA SER A 173 2.29 0.05 11.13
C SER A 173 3.54 0.31 11.97
N HIS A 174 4.63 0.76 11.35
CA HIS A 174 5.97 0.78 11.95
C HIS A 174 6.08 1.72 13.16
N GLN A 175 5.97 1.17 14.37
CA GLN A 175 5.91 1.90 15.63
C GLN A 175 7.27 2.43 16.06
N ARG A 176 8.32 1.61 15.97
CA ARG A 176 9.70 2.03 16.31
C ARG A 176 10.23 3.15 15.43
N ARG A 177 9.71 3.29 14.20
CA ARG A 177 10.04 4.40 13.30
C ARG A 177 9.17 5.63 13.56
N ASP A 178 7.87 5.44 13.72
CA ASP A 178 6.94 6.51 14.06
C ASP A 178 5.70 5.95 14.78
N ALA A 179 5.53 6.34 16.05
CA ALA A 179 4.43 5.85 16.88
C ALA A 179 3.04 6.13 16.28
N ARG A 180 2.87 7.17 15.46
CA ARG A 180 1.58 7.49 14.83
C ARG A 180 1.14 6.38 13.88
N CYS A 181 2.07 5.81 13.13
CA CYS A 181 1.79 4.69 12.24
C CYS A 181 1.39 3.44 13.04
N GLY A 182 2.13 3.12 14.11
CA GLY A 182 1.80 2.01 15.01
C GLY A 182 0.45 2.14 15.70
N ILE A 183 0.06 3.36 16.08
CA ILE A 183 -1.25 3.62 16.72
C ILE A 183 -2.38 3.56 15.68
N THR A 184 -2.19 4.11 14.48
CA THR A 184 -3.29 4.34 13.53
C THR A 184 -3.57 3.13 12.65
N ALA A 185 -2.56 2.37 12.24
CA ALA A 185 -2.75 1.23 11.34
C ALA A 185 -3.74 0.17 11.87
N PRO A 186 -3.71 -0.25 13.16
CA PRO A 186 -4.71 -1.18 13.68
C PRO A 186 -6.14 -0.64 13.67
N LEU A 187 -6.31 0.67 13.87
CA LEU A 187 -7.63 1.32 13.84
C LEU A 187 -8.19 1.33 12.42
N ILE A 188 -7.36 1.68 11.43
CA ILE A 188 -7.74 1.64 10.02
C ILE A 188 -8.02 0.21 9.57
N LYS A 189 -7.20 -0.76 9.96
CA LYS A 189 -7.43 -2.19 9.67
C LYS A 189 -8.80 -2.64 10.18
N LYS A 190 -9.11 -2.35 11.45
CA LYS A 190 -10.39 -2.74 12.08
C LYS A 190 -11.61 -2.21 11.33
N GLU A 191 -11.63 -0.94 10.93
CA GLU A 191 -12.77 -0.39 10.19
C GLU A 191 -12.83 -0.87 8.74
N LEU A 192 -11.69 -1.00 8.05
CA LEU A 192 -11.67 -1.60 6.71
C LEU A 192 -12.22 -3.04 6.75
N GLU A 193 -11.79 -3.85 7.73
CA GLU A 193 -12.32 -5.20 7.93
C GLU A 193 -13.84 -5.20 8.12
N ARG A 194 -14.36 -4.31 8.98
CA ARG A 194 -15.81 -4.21 9.24
C ARG A 194 -16.57 -4.01 7.95
N HIS A 195 -16.18 -3.03 7.14
CA HIS A 195 -16.85 -2.74 5.88
C HIS A 195 -16.65 -3.84 4.83
N LEU A 196 -15.44 -4.39 4.71
CA LEU A 196 -15.15 -5.46 3.74
C LEU A 196 -15.88 -6.77 4.05
N ARG A 197 -16.08 -7.11 5.33
CA ARG A 197 -16.91 -8.24 5.74
C ARG A 197 -18.36 -8.07 5.30
N GLY A 198 -18.90 -6.85 5.39
CA GLY A 198 -20.23 -6.52 4.88
C GLY A 198 -20.41 -6.76 3.37
N HIS A 199 -19.31 -6.68 2.61
CA HIS A 199 -19.28 -7.02 1.18
C HIS A 199 -18.85 -8.47 0.88
N GLY A 200 -18.51 -9.29 1.88
CA GLY A 200 -17.96 -10.64 1.68
C GLY A 200 -16.55 -10.67 1.07
N LEU A 201 -15.85 -9.53 1.07
CA LEU A 201 -14.58 -9.34 0.36
C LEU A 201 -13.34 -9.42 1.27
N TYR A 202 -13.50 -9.37 2.59
CA TYR A 202 -12.37 -9.52 3.49
C TYR A 202 -11.72 -10.90 3.35
N ARG A 203 -10.38 -10.92 3.27
CA ARG A 203 -9.53 -12.10 3.36
C ARG A 203 -8.55 -11.86 4.50
N ASP A 204 -8.57 -12.73 5.51
CA ASP A 204 -7.54 -12.70 6.56
C ASP A 204 -6.23 -13.33 6.05
N LEU A 205 -5.26 -13.54 6.93
CA LEU A 205 -3.93 -14.00 6.53
C LEU A 205 -3.91 -15.46 6.07
N ASP A 206 -4.87 -16.27 6.53
CA ASP A 206 -4.92 -17.70 6.29
C ASP A 206 -6.02 -18.05 5.26
N ASP A 207 -6.72 -17.04 4.73
CA ASP A 207 -7.80 -17.18 3.76
C ASP A 207 -7.27 -17.22 2.33
N GLU A 208 -7.13 -18.44 1.80
CA GLU A 208 -6.67 -18.69 0.43
C GLU A 208 -7.76 -18.56 -0.64
N ARG A 209 -9.00 -18.17 -0.29
CA ARG A 209 -10.08 -18.06 -1.27
C ARG A 209 -9.73 -17.03 -2.35
N PRO A 210 -10.04 -17.31 -3.62
CA PRO A 210 -9.76 -16.38 -4.70
C PRO A 210 -10.54 -15.07 -4.54
N GLY A 211 -9.95 -14.01 -5.08
CA GLY A 211 -10.46 -12.65 -5.07
C GLY A 211 -10.44 -11.98 -3.70
N GLY A 212 -11.22 -10.92 -3.55
CA GLY A 212 -11.33 -10.18 -2.29
C GLY A 212 -10.10 -9.31 -1.97
N VAL A 213 -9.97 -8.94 -0.70
CA VAL A 213 -9.04 -7.93 -0.21
C VAL A 213 -8.19 -8.49 0.93
N GLY A 214 -6.88 -8.61 0.69
CA GLY A 214 -5.89 -8.84 1.74
C GLY A 214 -5.41 -7.51 2.35
N ILE A 215 -5.40 -7.41 3.67
CA ILE A 215 -4.89 -6.22 4.39
C ILE A 215 -3.64 -6.58 5.19
N TYR A 216 -2.51 -5.96 4.86
CA TYR A 216 -1.23 -6.25 5.48
C TYR A 216 -0.64 -5.03 6.17
N PHE A 217 -0.04 -5.27 7.33
CA PHE A 217 0.86 -4.34 7.96
C PHE A 217 2.21 -4.38 7.28
N VAL A 218 2.77 -3.19 7.04
CA VAL A 218 4.07 -3.03 6.43
C VAL A 218 4.94 -2.06 7.23
N SER A 219 6.25 -2.22 7.04
CA SER A 219 7.26 -1.31 7.56
C SER A 219 7.13 0.10 6.95
N HIS A 220 8.11 0.98 7.21
CA HIS A 220 7.95 2.39 6.91
C HIS A 220 7.96 2.67 5.41
N VAL A 221 6.85 3.19 4.90
CA VAL A 221 6.69 3.55 3.48
C VAL A 221 7.11 4.99 3.14
N GLY A 222 7.46 5.80 4.13
CA GLY A 222 7.70 7.24 3.94
C GLY A 222 6.46 8.10 4.20
N GLY A 223 6.66 9.37 4.58
CA GLY A 223 5.56 10.31 4.83
C GLY A 223 4.77 10.03 6.11
N HIS A 224 5.46 9.64 7.20
CA HIS A 224 4.82 9.40 8.51
C HIS A 224 4.07 10.62 9.06
N LYS A 225 4.43 11.83 8.61
CA LYS A 225 3.74 13.07 8.98
C LYS A 225 2.28 13.07 8.49
N PHE A 226 1.99 12.27 7.46
CA PHE A 226 0.67 12.08 6.86
C PHE A 226 0.02 10.75 7.29
N ALA A 227 0.37 10.18 8.45
CA ALA A 227 -0.31 8.99 8.96
C ALA A 227 -1.84 9.21 9.05
N ALA A 228 -2.70 8.21 8.87
CA ALA A 228 -2.38 6.84 8.46
C ALA A 228 -2.09 6.75 6.96
N ASN A 229 -1.05 6.00 6.58
CA ASN A 229 -0.73 5.73 5.18
C ASN A 229 -1.39 4.42 4.74
N VAL A 230 -2.11 4.47 3.62
CA VAL A 230 -2.85 3.35 3.04
C VAL A 230 -2.49 3.24 1.56
N LEU A 231 -1.83 2.16 1.15
CA LEU A 231 -1.55 1.88 -0.27
C LEU A 231 -2.51 0.80 -0.74
N ILE A 232 -3.24 1.08 -1.81
CA ILE A 232 -4.29 0.21 -2.33
C ILE A 232 -3.87 -0.25 -3.72
N TYR A 233 -3.52 -1.52 -3.85
CA TYR A 233 -3.24 -2.15 -5.15
C TYR A 233 -4.51 -2.83 -5.65
N ARG A 234 -4.85 -2.61 -6.93
CA ARG A 234 -5.98 -3.21 -7.63
C ARG A 234 -5.44 -4.01 -8.82
N LYS A 235 -5.57 -5.34 -8.75
CA LYS A 235 -4.89 -6.29 -9.65
C LYS A 235 -5.35 -6.13 -11.10
N LYS A 236 -6.66 -6.18 -11.32
CA LYS A 236 -7.27 -6.15 -12.66
C LYS A 236 -6.97 -4.84 -13.39
N GLU A 237 -7.07 -3.72 -12.69
CA GLU A 237 -6.85 -2.37 -13.24
C GLU A 237 -5.36 -1.98 -13.29
N GLN A 238 -4.46 -2.84 -12.79
CA GLN A 238 -3.03 -2.55 -12.65
C GLN A 238 -2.77 -1.17 -12.02
N GLN A 239 -3.52 -0.91 -10.95
CA GLN A 239 -3.60 0.40 -10.32
C GLN A 239 -3.03 0.34 -8.90
N MET A 240 -2.36 1.40 -8.47
CA MET A 240 -2.03 1.62 -7.06
C MET A 240 -2.39 3.04 -6.68
N ILE A 241 -3.20 3.18 -5.63
CA ILE A 241 -3.63 4.46 -5.08
C ILE A 241 -3.03 4.60 -3.68
N TRP A 242 -2.27 5.65 -3.43
CA TRP A 242 -1.66 5.91 -2.13
C TRP A 242 -2.38 7.06 -1.42
N LEU A 243 -3.02 6.75 -0.30
CA LEU A 243 -3.67 7.70 0.58
C LEU A 243 -2.84 7.96 1.85
N GLY A 244 -2.91 9.20 2.33
CA GLY A 244 -2.46 9.63 3.66
C GLY A 244 -3.64 10.21 4.44
N ARG A 245 -3.42 10.51 5.72
CA ARG A 245 -4.42 11.13 6.63
C ARG A 245 -5.74 10.36 6.70
N VAL A 246 -5.72 9.06 6.40
CA VAL A 246 -6.91 8.21 6.50
C VAL A 246 -7.25 8.05 7.98
N LYS A 247 -8.54 8.17 8.29
CA LYS A 247 -9.12 8.03 9.62
C LYS A 247 -10.21 6.94 9.58
N PRO A 248 -10.61 6.39 10.73
CA PRO A 248 -11.69 5.41 10.84
C PRO A 248 -12.94 5.80 10.05
N GLU A 249 -13.39 7.06 10.16
CA GLU A 249 -14.61 7.55 9.51
C GLU A 249 -14.57 7.54 7.98
N HIS A 250 -13.38 7.50 7.38
CA HIS A 250 -13.22 7.47 5.92
C HIS A 250 -13.28 6.04 5.35
N CYS A 251 -13.19 5.01 6.19
CA CYS A 251 -12.94 3.63 5.74
C CYS A 251 -14.08 3.06 4.87
N GLU A 252 -15.31 3.45 5.13
CA GLU A 252 -16.45 3.06 4.30
C GLU A 252 -16.30 3.54 2.85
N GLY A 253 -16.01 4.84 2.68
CA GLY A 253 -15.79 5.44 1.37
C GLY A 253 -14.55 4.87 0.68
N VAL A 254 -13.48 4.58 1.44
CA VAL A 254 -12.29 3.90 0.92
C VAL A 254 -12.64 2.53 0.35
N VAL A 255 -13.47 1.74 1.04
CA VAL A 255 -13.93 0.44 0.53
C VAL A 255 -14.80 0.63 -0.71
N LYS A 256 -15.91 1.38 -0.60
CA LYS A 256 -16.92 1.51 -1.65
C LYS A 256 -16.38 2.12 -2.95
N TYR A 257 -15.53 3.14 -2.84
CA TYR A 257 -15.11 3.94 -3.99
C TYR A 257 -13.65 3.70 -4.37
N THR A 258 -12.73 3.71 -3.40
CA THR A 258 -11.30 3.60 -3.73
C THR A 258 -10.90 2.19 -4.08
N ILE A 259 -11.21 1.20 -3.23
CA ILE A 259 -10.85 -0.20 -3.47
C ILE A 259 -11.65 -0.76 -4.64
N LEU A 260 -12.98 -0.64 -4.61
CA LEU A 260 -13.83 -1.32 -5.59
C LEU A 260 -13.87 -0.60 -6.95
N GLN A 261 -13.85 0.74 -6.96
CA GLN A 261 -14.06 1.51 -8.20
C GLN A 261 -12.83 2.29 -8.68
N GLY A 262 -11.77 2.40 -7.86
CA GLY A 262 -10.59 3.21 -8.20
C GLY A 262 -10.85 4.72 -8.18
N LYS A 263 -11.91 5.17 -7.49
CA LYS A 263 -12.27 6.57 -7.32
C LYS A 263 -11.78 7.09 -5.97
N VAL A 264 -11.34 8.35 -5.91
CA VAL A 264 -10.87 8.97 -4.66
C VAL A 264 -11.97 9.85 -4.07
N VAL A 265 -12.28 9.66 -2.79
CA VAL A 265 -13.31 10.42 -2.07
C VAL A 265 -12.83 11.82 -1.71
N HIS A 266 -11.64 11.91 -1.11
CA HIS A 266 -11.07 13.16 -0.56
C HIS A 266 -9.70 13.46 -1.19
N PRO A 267 -9.63 13.77 -2.50
CA PRO A 267 -8.35 13.86 -3.20
C PRO A 267 -7.46 14.99 -2.67
N ASP A 268 -8.02 16.16 -2.36
CA ASP A 268 -7.27 17.32 -1.89
C ASP A 268 -6.59 17.11 -0.52
N SER A 269 -7.17 16.25 0.32
CA SER A 269 -6.73 16.09 1.70
C SER A 269 -6.07 14.74 1.97
N GLN A 270 -6.23 13.73 1.10
CA GLN A 270 -5.74 12.37 1.34
C GLN A 270 -4.87 11.81 0.21
N LEU A 271 -5.01 12.26 -1.04
CA LEU A 271 -4.30 11.62 -2.15
C LEU A 271 -2.82 12.01 -2.16
N ARG A 272 -1.94 11.01 -2.09
CA ARG A 272 -0.48 11.19 -2.20
C ARG A 272 0.05 11.00 -3.61
N GLY A 273 -0.56 10.10 -4.38
CA GLY A 273 -0.09 9.74 -5.71
C GLY A 273 -0.36 8.27 -6.00
N GLY A 274 0.31 7.75 -7.02
CA GLY A 274 0.18 6.38 -7.44
C GLY A 274 0.29 6.21 -8.95
N PHE A 275 -0.26 5.12 -9.47
CA PHE A 275 -0.28 4.84 -10.90
C PHE A 275 -1.56 4.13 -11.33
N ASP A 276 -1.89 4.28 -12.61
CA ASP A 276 -2.88 3.51 -13.36
C ASP A 276 -2.19 3.05 -14.66
N ARG A 277 -1.66 1.82 -14.66
CA ARG A 277 -0.86 1.33 -15.79
C ARG A 277 -1.71 1.07 -17.03
N MET A 278 -2.98 0.70 -16.87
CA MET A 278 -3.88 0.50 -18.00
C MET A 278 -4.16 1.80 -18.76
N LYS A 279 -4.17 2.94 -18.05
CA LYS A 279 -4.33 4.28 -18.66
C LYS A 279 -2.99 4.97 -18.96
N GLY A 280 -1.86 4.38 -18.59
CA GLY A 280 -0.54 5.00 -18.74
C GLY A 280 -0.33 6.24 -17.86
N LEU A 281 -1.04 6.36 -16.74
CA LEU A 281 -0.99 7.52 -15.85
C LEU A 281 -0.16 7.24 -14.61
N THR A 282 0.67 8.21 -14.20
CA THR A 282 1.42 8.14 -12.95
C THR A 282 1.52 9.50 -12.27
N SER A 283 1.54 9.50 -10.94
CA SER A 283 1.80 10.67 -10.11
C SER A 283 2.72 10.22 -8.99
N TRP A 284 3.96 10.70 -9.03
CA TRP A 284 4.96 10.42 -8.01
C TRP A 284 5.17 11.66 -7.19
#